data_AF-A0A0Q6YWM2-F1
#
_entry.id   AF-A0A0Q6YWM2-F1
#
_cell.length_a   1.000
_cell.length_b   1.000
_cell.length_c   1.000
_cell.angle_alpha   90.00
_cell.angle_beta   90.00
_cell.angle_gamma   90.00
#
_symmetry.space_group_name_H-M   'P 1'
#
loop_
_entity.id
_entity.type
_entity.pdbx_description
1 polymer ?
#
loop_
_entity_poly.entity_id
_entity_poly.type
_entity_poly.pdbx_seq_one_letter_code
_entity_poly.pdbx_strand_id
1 'polypeptide(L)'
;MERSLLTPEDQKWLQELANATGKGCDFILYDLTKRSNDFDQRRAGEVPIWHSGAYTSACDVLDSIRAKVPYSQIFEQWESRLYQDVVRECAQLSVFDARVLLMASGFHLKTEEAISRAAAQAVSEAYEDLYGSSEDDYDDNSV
;
A
#
# COMPACT_ATOMS: atom_id res chain seq x y z
N MET A 1 28.37 -40.32 -9.46
CA MET A 1 27.68 -39.37 -8.57
C MET A 1 28.02 -37.98 -9.07
N GLU A 2 27.11 -37.33 -9.78
CA GLU A 2 27.28 -35.92 -10.15
C GLU A 2 27.21 -35.09 -8.87
N ARG A 3 28.30 -34.37 -8.56
CA ARG A 3 28.27 -33.37 -7.48
C ARG A 3 27.43 -32.19 -7.98
N SER A 4 26.37 -31.86 -7.24
CA SER A 4 25.60 -30.65 -7.50
C SER A 4 26.53 -29.44 -7.50
N LEU A 5 26.46 -28.64 -8.57
CA LEU A 5 27.22 -27.39 -8.71
C LEU A 5 26.62 -26.25 -7.87
N LEU A 6 25.43 -26.46 -7.29
CA LEU A 6 24.71 -25.46 -6.51
C LEU A 6 25.19 -25.47 -5.06
N THR A 7 25.57 -24.30 -4.56
CA THR A 7 25.82 -24.08 -3.14
C THR A 7 24.50 -24.20 -2.35
N PRO A 8 24.56 -24.39 -1.02
CA PRO A 8 23.36 -24.34 -0.18
C PRO A 8 22.59 -23.01 -0.30
N GLU A 9 23.30 -21.90 -0.52
CA GLU A 9 22.69 -20.57 -0.71
C GLU A 9 21.92 -20.51 -2.04
N ASP A 10 22.50 -21.04 -3.12
CA ASP A 10 21.81 -21.12 -4.42
C ASP A 10 20.55 -21.97 -4.33
N GLN A 11 20.60 -23.09 -3.61
CA GLN A 11 19.44 -23.96 -3.40
C GLN A 11 18.34 -23.25 -2.62
N LYS A 12 18.71 -22.48 -1.59
CA LYS A 12 17.76 -21.68 -0.82
C LYS A 12 17.13 -20.59 -1.68
N TRP A 13 17.93 -19.83 -2.42
CA TRP A 13 17.44 -18.78 -3.30
C TRP A 13 16.52 -19.32 -4.39
N LEU A 14 16.86 -20.45 -5.01
CA LEU A 14 16.00 -21.12 -5.99
C LEU A 14 14.67 -21.59 -5.37
N GLN A 15 14.69 -22.07 -4.13
CA GLN A 15 13.47 -22.47 -3.43
C GLN A 15 12.56 -21.27 -3.12
N GLU A 16 13.14 -20.14 -2.73
CA GLU A 16 12.43 -18.88 -2.51
C GLU A 16 11.84 -18.35 -3.82
N LEU A 17 12.63 -18.34 -4.90
CA LEU A 17 12.19 -17.95 -6.24
C LEU A 17 11.05 -18.84 -6.74
N ALA A 18 11.15 -20.16 -6.57
CA ALA A 18 10.10 -21.10 -6.98
C ALA A 18 8.79 -20.84 -6.21
N ASN A 19 8.88 -20.59 -4.91
CA ASN A 19 7.71 -20.23 -4.09
C ASN A 19 7.11 -18.88 -4.50
N ALA A 20 7.94 -17.86 -4.70
CA ALA A 20 7.49 -16.54 -5.16
C ALA A 20 6.80 -16.62 -6.52
N THR A 21 7.39 -17.37 -7.46
CA THR A 21 6.82 -17.59 -8.80
C THR A 21 5.49 -18.33 -8.72
N GLY A 22 5.41 -19.40 -7.92
CA GLY A 22 4.17 -20.17 -7.75
C GLY A 22 3.03 -19.31 -7.20
N LYS A 23 3.28 -18.63 -6.08
CA LYS A 23 2.29 -17.72 -5.48
C LYS A 23 1.93 -16.55 -6.40
N GLY A 24 2.90 -16.02 -7.13
CA GLY A 24 2.68 -14.95 -8.10
C GLY A 24 1.78 -15.39 -9.25
N CYS A 25 2.02 -16.58 -9.81
CA CYS A 25 1.16 -17.17 -10.84
C CYS A 25 -0.26 -17.43 -10.32
N ASP A 26 -0.39 -18.00 -9.11
CA ASP A 26 -1.70 -18.24 -8.49
C ASP A 26 -2.47 -16.94 -8.29
N PHE A 27 -1.78 -15.87 -7.90
CA PHE A 27 -2.36 -14.54 -7.77
C PHE A 27 -2.78 -13.96 -9.12
N ILE A 28 -1.95 -14.04 -10.16
CA ILE A 28 -2.30 -13.56 -11.50
C ILE A 28 -3.52 -14.31 -12.04
N LEU A 29 -3.54 -15.64 -11.91
CA LEU A 29 -4.67 -16.45 -12.35
C LEU A 29 -5.95 -16.06 -11.60
N TYR A 30 -5.85 -15.83 -10.29
CA TYR A 30 -6.96 -15.36 -9.48
C TYR A 30 -7.47 -13.99 -9.94
N ASP A 31 -6.57 -13.04 -10.16
CA ASP A 31 -6.86 -11.67 -10.60
C ASP A 31 -7.52 -11.67 -11.99
N LEU A 32 -7.06 -12.52 -12.91
CA LEU A 32 -7.61 -12.65 -14.27
C LEU A 32 -8.97 -13.37 -14.33
N THR A 33 -9.21 -14.33 -13.43
CA THR A 33 -10.41 -15.19 -13.50
C THR A 33 -11.59 -14.67 -12.68
N LYS A 34 -11.37 -13.67 -11.82
CA LYS A 34 -12.44 -13.10 -11.01
C LYS A 34 -13.43 -12.26 -11.82
N ARG A 35 -14.72 -12.49 -11.58
CA ARG A 35 -15.82 -11.63 -12.03
C ARG A 35 -16.10 -10.56 -10.96
N SER A 36 -15.64 -9.34 -11.21
CA SER A 36 -15.93 -8.05 -10.54
C SER A 36 -15.70 -7.91 -9.02
N ASN A 37 -14.95 -6.86 -8.68
CA ASN A 37 -14.86 -6.10 -7.41
C ASN A 37 -14.48 -6.78 -6.09
N ASP A 38 -14.55 -8.10 -5.97
CA ASP A 38 -13.99 -8.77 -4.80
C ASP A 38 -12.47 -8.87 -4.97
N PHE A 39 -11.73 -7.86 -4.51
CA PHE A 39 -10.27 -7.95 -4.45
C PHE A 39 -9.86 -8.53 -3.10
N ASP A 40 -9.08 -9.61 -3.15
CA ASP A 40 -8.61 -10.28 -1.95
C ASP A 40 -7.24 -9.71 -1.57
N GLN A 41 -7.27 -8.60 -0.83
CA GLN A 41 -6.07 -7.94 -0.29
C GLN A 41 -5.22 -8.93 0.51
N ARG A 42 -5.84 -9.90 1.18
CA ARG A 42 -5.13 -10.93 1.95
C ARG A 42 -4.33 -11.83 1.01
N ARG A 43 -4.94 -12.30 -0.08
CA ARG A 43 -4.22 -13.09 -1.09
C ARG A 43 -3.07 -12.31 -1.71
N ALA A 44 -3.27 -11.03 -2.05
CA ALA A 44 -2.19 -10.16 -2.53
C ALA A 44 -1.09 -10.00 -1.47
N GLY A 45 -1.46 -9.83 -0.20
CA GLY A 45 -0.54 -9.71 0.93
C GLY A 45 0.36 -10.93 1.16
N GLU A 46 -0.12 -12.13 0.82
CA GLU A 46 0.63 -13.38 0.97
C GLU A 46 1.64 -13.65 -0.16
N VAL A 47 1.60 -12.86 -1.24
CA VAL A 47 2.53 -12.97 -2.38
C VAL A 47 3.89 -12.40 -1.98
N PRO A 48 4.98 -13.18 -2.13
CA PRO A 48 6.33 -12.67 -1.94
C PRO A 48 6.72 -11.73 -3.08
N ILE A 49 7.18 -10.54 -2.73
CA ILE A 49 7.74 -9.55 -3.64
C ILE A 49 9.24 -9.39 -3.40
N TRP A 50 9.99 -9.03 -4.44
CA TRP A 50 11.42 -8.77 -4.30
C TRP A 50 11.63 -7.37 -3.71
N HIS A 51 11.97 -7.29 -2.42
CA HIS A 51 12.18 -6.03 -1.71
C HIS A 51 13.48 -6.10 -0.90
N SER A 52 14.31 -5.05 -1.01
CA SER A 52 15.57 -4.93 -0.24
C SER A 52 16.52 -6.14 -0.36
N GLY A 53 16.53 -6.81 -1.52
CA GLY A 53 17.41 -7.95 -1.80
C GLY A 53 16.91 -9.31 -1.31
N ALA A 54 15.66 -9.42 -0.88
CA ALA A 54 15.05 -10.68 -0.47
C ALA A 54 13.57 -10.77 -0.89
N TYR A 55 13.06 -12.00 -0.99
CA TYR A 55 11.61 -12.22 -1.12
C TYR A 55 10.93 -12.03 0.23
N THR A 56 10.07 -11.03 0.31
CA THR A 56 9.31 -10.67 1.52
C THR A 56 7.83 -10.63 1.16
N SER A 57 6.93 -11.04 2.06
CA SER A 57 5.49 -10.96 1.75
C SER A 57 5.08 -9.50 1.56
N ALA A 58 4.15 -9.23 0.65
CA ALA A 58 3.65 -7.88 0.44
C ALA A 58 3.00 -7.29 1.70
N CYS A 59 2.41 -8.13 2.56
CA CYS A 59 1.89 -7.71 3.87
C CYS A 59 3.00 -7.24 4.81
N ASP A 60 4.11 -7.96 4.90
CA ASP A 60 5.24 -7.56 5.77
C ASP A 60 5.87 -6.24 5.28
N VAL A 61 5.99 -6.08 3.95
CA VAL A 61 6.45 -4.81 3.36
C VAL A 61 5.48 -3.68 3.71
N LEU A 62 4.17 -3.90 3.56
CA LEU A 62 3.14 -2.93 3.89
C LEU A 62 3.14 -2.57 5.39
N ASP A 63 3.35 -3.53 6.28
CA ASP A 63 3.42 -3.28 7.72
C ASP A 63 4.69 -2.49 8.10
N SER A 64 5.81 -2.74 7.42
CA SER A 64 7.02 -1.91 7.52
C SER A 64 6.77 -0.47 7.08
N ILE A 65 5.97 -0.26 6.02
CA ILE A 65 5.58 1.08 5.57
C ILE A 65 4.70 1.74 6.64
N ARG A 66 3.62 1.06 7.07
CA ARG A 66 2.67 1.56 8.09
C ARG A 66 3.37 1.98 9.38
N ALA A 67 4.37 1.23 9.82
CA ALA A 67 5.14 1.55 11.02
C ALA A 67 5.94 2.86 10.93
N LYS A 68 6.26 3.33 9.72
CA LYS A 68 7.00 4.57 9.47
C LYS A 68 6.08 5.77 9.25
N VAL A 69 4.80 5.53 8.92
CA VAL A 69 3.84 6.61 8.65
C VAL A 69 3.59 7.39 9.95
N PRO A 70 3.79 8.73 9.95
CA PRO A 70 3.52 9.55 11.12
C PRO A 70 2.05 9.44 11.55
N TYR A 71 1.84 9.20 12.84
CA TYR A 71 0.51 9.17 13.44
C TYR A 71 -0.29 10.43 13.09
N SER A 72 -1.61 10.25 12.90
CA SER A 72 -2.58 11.34 12.83
C SER A 72 -3.84 10.93 13.58
N GLN A 73 -4.50 11.92 14.19
CA GLN A 73 -5.84 11.76 14.74
C GLN A 73 -6.93 11.74 13.65
N ILE A 74 -6.60 12.22 12.44
CA ILE A 74 -7.49 12.25 11.28
C ILE A 74 -7.11 11.07 10.37
N PHE A 75 -8.03 10.12 10.22
CA PHE A 75 -7.79 8.89 9.50
C PHE A 75 -7.42 9.16 8.03
N GLU A 76 -8.14 10.04 7.35
CA GLU A 76 -7.93 10.39 5.93
C GLU A 76 -6.54 11.01 5.72
N GLN A 77 -6.07 11.81 6.68
CA GLN A 77 -4.73 12.37 6.66
C GLN A 77 -3.66 11.27 6.83
N TRP A 78 -3.87 10.33 7.75
CA TRP A 78 -2.98 9.17 7.90
C TRP A 78 -3.01 8.27 6.65
N GLU A 79 -4.18 8.01 6.09
CA GLU A 79 -4.36 7.19 4.88
C GLU A 79 -3.67 7.83 3.68
N SER A 80 -3.74 9.16 3.52
CA SER A 80 -3.03 9.90 2.47
C SER A 80 -1.51 9.78 2.59
N ARG A 81 -0.96 9.87 3.80
CA ARG A 81 0.47 9.65 4.04
C ARG A 81 0.88 8.21 3.73
N LEU A 82 0.08 7.23 4.17
CA LEU A 82 0.32 5.82 3.86
C LEU A 82 0.30 5.57 2.35
N TYR A 83 -0.66 6.15 1.62
CA TYR A 83 -0.73 6.06 0.17
C TYR A 83 0.55 6.58 -0.49
N GLN A 84 1.01 7.77 -0.12
CA GLN A 84 2.23 8.37 -0.66
C GLN A 84 3.45 7.48 -0.44
N ASP A 85 3.58 6.90 0.75
CA ASP A 85 4.68 6.00 1.08
C ASP A 85 4.60 4.68 0.28
N VAL A 86 3.40 4.10 0.12
CA VAL A 86 3.18 2.91 -0.72
C VAL A 86 3.54 3.20 -2.18
N VAL A 87 3.11 4.32 -2.74
CA VAL A 87 3.44 4.71 -4.13
C VAL A 87 4.95 4.90 -4.30
N ARG A 88 5.61 5.52 -3.32
CA ARG A 88 7.07 5.70 -3.33
C ARG A 88 7.83 4.37 -3.30
N GLU A 89 7.35 3.39 -2.53
CA GLU A 89 7.92 2.04 -2.53
C GLU A 89 7.65 1.32 -3.86
N CYS A 90 6.43 1.43 -4.40
CA CYS A 90 6.07 0.84 -5.70
C CYS A 90 6.97 1.33 -6.84
N ALA A 91 7.44 2.58 -6.80
CA ALA A 91 8.34 3.14 -7.81
C ALA A 91 9.72 2.44 -7.87
N GLN A 92 10.10 1.69 -6.83
CA GLN A 92 11.37 0.97 -6.75
C GLN A 92 11.22 -0.53 -7.08
N LEU A 93 9.98 -0.99 -7.30
CA LEU A 93 9.65 -2.39 -7.51
C LEU A 93 9.49 -2.72 -8.99
N SER A 94 9.50 -4.01 -9.32
CA SER A 94 9.05 -4.47 -10.62
C SER A 94 7.56 -4.14 -10.81
N VAL A 95 7.09 -4.03 -12.06
CA VAL A 95 5.67 -3.73 -12.35
C VAL A 95 4.73 -4.76 -11.69
N PHE A 96 5.15 -6.02 -11.65
CA PHE A 96 4.38 -7.08 -11.00
C PHE A 96 4.33 -6.89 -9.48
N ASP A 97 5.49 -6.71 -8.84
CA ASP A 97 5.59 -6.53 -7.39
C ASP A 97 4.87 -5.26 -6.92
N ALA A 98 4.97 -4.17 -7.70
CA ALA A 98 4.24 -2.93 -7.46
C ALA A 98 2.72 -3.15 -7.51
N ARG A 99 2.21 -3.90 -8.50
CA ARG A 99 0.78 -4.26 -8.58
C ARG A 99 0.33 -5.07 -7.37
N VAL A 100 1.12 -6.04 -6.95
CA VAL A 100 0.86 -6.86 -5.76
C VAL A 100 0.78 -5.99 -4.51
N LEU A 101 1.76 -5.10 -4.30
CA LEU A 101 1.79 -4.19 -3.15
C LEU A 101 0.61 -3.19 -3.16
N LEU A 102 0.26 -2.64 -4.33
CA LEU A 102 -0.91 -1.77 -4.50
C LEU A 102 -2.24 -2.49 -4.21
N MET A 103 -2.36 -3.76 -4.59
CA MET A 103 -3.54 -4.56 -4.26
C MET A 103 -3.58 -4.91 -2.77
N ALA A 104 -2.45 -5.34 -2.19
CA ALA A 104 -2.33 -5.65 -0.77
C ALA A 104 -2.64 -4.44 0.12
N SER A 105 -2.25 -3.23 -0.31
CA SER A 105 -2.55 -1.98 0.39
C SER A 105 -4.02 -1.53 0.27
N GLY A 106 -4.78 -2.08 -0.67
CA GLY A 106 -6.14 -1.63 -0.95
C GLY A 106 -6.23 -0.36 -1.81
N PHE A 107 -5.12 0.23 -2.24
CA PHE A 107 -5.10 1.47 -3.02
C PHE A 107 -5.28 1.29 -4.53
N HIS A 108 -5.28 0.06 -5.03
CA HIS A 108 -5.42 -0.26 -6.47
C HIS A 108 -6.67 0.32 -7.18
N LEU A 109 -7.72 0.74 -6.45
CA LEU A 109 -8.91 1.39 -7.00
C LEU A 109 -9.04 2.87 -6.65
N LYS A 110 -8.13 3.42 -5.83
CA LYS A 110 -8.18 4.81 -5.40
C LYS A 110 -7.24 5.66 -6.25
N THR A 111 -7.71 6.84 -6.64
CA THR A 111 -6.84 7.85 -7.28
C THR A 111 -6.17 8.71 -6.22
N GLU A 112 -4.98 9.23 -6.54
CA GLU A 112 -4.27 10.18 -5.69
C GLU A 112 -5.14 11.40 -5.37
N GLU A 113 -5.88 11.90 -6.36
CA GLU A 113 -6.77 13.05 -6.21
C GLU A 113 -7.90 12.76 -5.20
N ALA A 114 -8.52 11.57 -5.27
CA ALA A 114 -9.60 11.21 -4.36
C ALA A 114 -9.10 11.11 -2.91
N ILE A 115 -7.93 10.50 -2.70
CA ILE A 115 -7.31 10.37 -1.38
C ILE A 115 -6.91 11.74 -0.82
N SER A 116 -6.27 12.58 -1.65
CA SER A 116 -5.81 13.91 -1.23
C SER A 116 -6.98 14.83 -0.91
N ARG A 117 -8.06 14.77 -1.68
CA ARG A 117 -9.29 15.54 -1.44
C ARG A 117 -9.96 15.12 -0.13
N ALA A 118 -10.08 13.82 0.14
CA ALA A 118 -10.64 13.32 1.39
C ALA A 118 -9.82 13.77 2.60
N ALA A 119 -8.48 13.71 2.51
CA ALA A 119 -7.59 14.20 3.56
C ALA A 119 -7.73 15.71 3.80
N ALA A 120 -7.80 16.52 2.74
CA ALA A 120 -7.97 17.97 2.85
C ALA A 120 -9.32 18.33 3.49
N GLN A 121 -10.40 17.66 3.07
CA GLN A 121 -11.73 17.87 3.62
C GLN A 121 -11.78 17.53 5.11
N ALA A 122 -11.27 16.34 5.50
CA ALA A 122 -11.27 15.91 6.89
C ALA A 122 -10.44 16.82 7.81
N VAL A 123 -9.34 17.39 7.29
CA VAL A 123 -8.55 18.40 8.02
C VAL A 123 -9.31 19.71 8.17
N SER A 124 -10.04 20.16 7.14
CA SER A 124 -10.88 21.36 7.22
C SER A 124 -11.99 21.18 8.25
N GLU A 125 -12.73 20.07 8.18
CA GLU A 125 -13.83 19.74 9.11
C GLU A 125 -13.31 19.67 10.56
N ALA A 126 -12.19 18.98 10.79
CA ALA A 126 -11.59 18.92 12.13
C ALA A 126 -11.10 20.29 12.64
N TYR A 127 -10.66 21.17 11.74
CA TYR A 127 -10.28 22.54 12.10
C TYR A 127 -11.50 23.36 12.50
N GLU A 128 -12.58 23.30 11.72
CA GLU A 128 -13.86 23.97 11.99
C GLU A 128 -14.47 23.50 13.32
N ASP A 129 -14.42 22.19 13.61
CA ASP A 129 -14.92 21.63 14.88
C ASP A 129 -14.14 22.14 16.10
N LEU A 130 -12.83 22.42 15.95
CA LEU A 130 -11.96 22.84 17.05
C LEU A 130 -11.97 24.35 17.28
N TYR A 131 -12.04 25.13 16.20
CA TYR A 131 -11.82 26.57 16.23
C TYR A 131 -13.03 27.39 15.77
N GLY A 132 -14.13 26.72 15.37
CA GLY A 132 -15.27 27.34 14.71
C GLY A 132 -15.05 27.50 13.21
N SER A 133 -16.14 27.58 12.47
CA SER A 133 -16.11 28.09 11.10
C SER A 133 -15.63 29.53 11.14
N SER A 134 -14.79 29.93 10.19
CA SER A 134 -14.36 31.33 10.02
C SER A 134 -15.49 32.21 9.47
N GLU A 135 -16.70 32.08 10.01
CA GLU A 135 -17.91 32.86 9.70
C GLU A 135 -18.34 33.80 10.83
N ASP A 136 -17.57 33.91 11.91
CA ASP A 136 -17.82 34.90 12.96
C ASP A 136 -16.77 36.03 12.88
N ASP A 137 -17.10 37.12 12.16
CA ASP A 137 -16.72 38.52 12.45
C ASP A 137 -17.13 39.52 11.33
N TYR A 138 -18.37 39.42 10.83
CA TYR A 138 -19.02 40.56 10.15
C TYR A 138 -20.47 40.68 10.58
N ASP A 139 -20.68 40.97 11.87
CA ASP A 139 -21.83 41.80 12.21
C ASP A 139 -21.51 42.81 13.33
N ASP A 140 -21.89 44.05 13.04
CA ASP A 140 -22.15 45.16 13.94
C ASP A 140 -20.98 45.93 14.62
N ASN A 141 -20.54 47.03 13.98
CA ASN A 141 -20.90 48.39 14.43
C ASN A 141 -20.16 49.50 13.65
N SER A 142 -20.89 50.27 12.84
CA SER A 142 -20.80 51.74 12.91
C SER A 142 -21.99 52.39 12.20
N VAL A 143 -22.88 52.87 13.06
CA VAL A 143 -23.91 53.92 12.91
C VAL A 143 -23.55 55.03 11.93
#